data_AF-A0A4Q3FL53-F1
#
_entry.id   AF-A0A4Q3FL53-F1
#
_cell.length_a   1.000
_cell.length_b   1.000
_cell.length_c   1.000
_cell.angle_alpha   90.00
_cell.angle_beta   90.00
_cell.angle_gamma   90.00
#
_symmetry.space_group_name_H-M   'P 1'
#
loop_
_entity.id
_entity.type
_entity.pdbx_description
1 polymer ?
#
loop_
_entity_poly.entity_id
_entity_poly.type
_entity_poly.pdbx_seq_one_letter_code
_entity_poly.pdbx_strand_id
1 'polypeptide(L)'
;MNELNEHNNWLNEYPLLQKTGNKNPFTVPDLYFEEQQARIQSAVTAEVLKENLPGNGFSVPENYFENLQNQIVSAVKLEAMRSVPEVSAKSSEFFEEQQSMITARIKINQFAENGSGLTVPDNYFEELSDRINQKTGIKTVQQPAKVKTLFTKAAWKYATAACIAVAVVTGIGVQKYQVAHNIQTRLSDLPDADIENYLDINADTYDNQIILENSVAEDDLTSGKNISTDSNNVMKN
;
A
#
# COMPACT_ATOMS: atom_id res chain seq x y z
N MET A 1 1.35 32.37 29.76
CA MET A 1 1.92 31.05 29.43
C MET A 1 0.87 29.99 29.72
N ASN A 2 0.61 29.12 28.73
CA ASN A 2 -0.07 27.82 28.76
C ASN A 2 -1.55 27.71 29.18
N GLU A 3 -2.46 28.04 28.24
CA GLU A 3 -3.88 27.64 28.26
C GLU A 3 -4.11 26.20 27.72
N LEU A 4 -3.05 25.43 27.41
CA LEU A 4 -3.16 24.07 26.84
C LEU A 4 -3.37 22.96 27.89
N ASN A 5 -3.54 23.31 29.16
CA ASN A 5 -3.40 22.35 30.27
C ASN A 5 -4.75 21.92 30.87
N GLU A 6 -5.83 22.67 30.64
CA GLU A 6 -7.13 22.40 31.28
C GLU A 6 -7.86 21.22 30.61
N HIS A 7 -7.58 20.94 29.35
CA HIS A 7 -8.34 19.96 28.56
C HIS A 7 -7.98 18.48 28.84
N ASN A 8 -6.95 18.23 29.66
CA ASN A 8 -6.39 16.89 29.87
C ASN A 8 -6.43 16.43 31.33
N ASN A 9 -7.23 17.08 32.19
CA ASN A 9 -7.29 16.72 33.61
C ASN A 9 -7.74 15.25 33.85
N TRP A 10 -8.55 14.70 32.95
CA TRP A 10 -8.97 13.30 32.97
C TRP A 10 -7.79 12.30 32.91
N LEU A 11 -6.64 12.67 32.32
CA LEU A 11 -5.46 11.79 32.31
C LEU A 11 -4.91 11.55 33.72
N ASN A 12 -5.15 12.45 34.68
CA ASN A 12 -4.75 12.26 36.07
C ASN A 12 -5.58 11.17 36.77
N GLU A 13 -6.82 10.97 36.33
CA GLU A 13 -7.72 9.93 36.84
C GLU A 13 -7.34 8.53 36.29
N TYR A 14 -6.67 8.48 35.14
CA TYR A 14 -6.29 7.24 34.45
C TYR A 14 -4.78 7.18 34.15
N PRO A 15 -3.92 6.96 35.16
CA PRO A 15 -2.45 6.98 35.02
C PRO A 15 -1.90 5.89 34.07
N LEU A 16 -2.68 4.84 33.79
CA LEU A 16 -2.32 3.83 32.78
C LEU A 16 -2.39 4.40 31.36
N LEU A 17 -3.30 5.33 31.10
CA LEU A 17 -3.46 5.98 29.79
C LEU A 17 -2.35 7.01 29.54
N GLN A 18 -1.75 7.58 30.60
CA GLN A 18 -0.54 8.42 30.47
C GLN A 18 0.67 7.66 29.93
N LYS A 19 0.74 6.34 30.18
CA LYS A 19 1.83 5.49 29.69
C LYS A 19 1.64 5.08 28.23
N THR A 20 0.41 5.10 27.74
CA THR A 20 0.10 4.87 26.34
C THR A 20 0.41 6.17 25.59
N GLY A 21 1.20 6.10 24.50
CA GLY A 21 1.49 7.29 23.70
C GLY A 21 0.21 7.94 23.17
N ASN A 22 0.28 9.19 22.70
CA ASN A 22 -0.87 9.93 22.15
C ASN A 22 -1.34 9.42 20.77
N LYS A 23 -1.22 8.10 20.53
CA LYS A 23 -1.61 7.41 19.32
C LYS A 23 -2.63 6.35 19.71
N ASN A 24 -3.80 6.40 19.07
CA ASN A 24 -4.85 5.41 19.28
C ASN A 24 -4.36 4.01 18.83
N PRO A 25 -4.25 3.02 19.74
CA PRO A 25 -3.82 1.67 19.38
C PRO A 25 -4.94 0.82 18.77
N PHE A 26 -6.18 1.32 18.74
CA PHE A 26 -7.33 0.59 18.22
C PHE A 26 -7.51 0.87 16.72
N THR A 27 -7.47 -0.20 15.92
CA THR A 27 -7.82 -0.17 14.51
C THR A 27 -9.24 -0.68 14.34
N VAL A 28 -10.06 0.01 13.54
CA VAL A 28 -11.32 -0.56 13.07
C VAL A 28 -11.07 -1.49 11.90
N PRO A 29 -11.93 -2.51 11.68
CA PRO A 29 -11.89 -3.30 10.46
C PRO A 29 -12.03 -2.43 9.20
N ASP A 30 -11.51 -2.93 8.09
CA ASP A 30 -11.72 -2.31 6.78
C ASP A 30 -13.22 -2.12 6.52
N LEU A 31 -13.57 -1.01 5.87
CA LEU A 31 -14.96 -0.63 5.54
C LEU A 31 -15.88 -0.34 6.72
N TYR A 32 -15.41 -0.38 7.99
CA TYR A 32 -16.25 -0.08 9.15
C TYR A 32 -17.01 1.24 8.95
N PHE A 33 -16.31 2.35 8.74
CA PHE A 33 -16.95 3.66 8.59
C PHE A 33 -17.77 3.80 7.31
N GLU A 34 -17.42 3.08 6.23
CA GLU A 34 -18.17 3.07 4.97
C GLU A 34 -19.56 2.43 5.18
N GLU A 35 -19.63 1.33 5.95
CA GLU A 35 -20.89 0.62 6.23
C GLU A 35 -21.70 1.27 7.37
N GLN A 36 -21.04 1.98 8.31
CA GLN A 36 -21.72 2.57 9.47
C GLN A 36 -22.89 3.48 9.07
N GLN A 37 -22.73 4.31 8.03
CA GLN A 37 -23.79 5.20 7.58
C GLN A 37 -25.02 4.42 7.10
N ALA A 38 -24.80 3.38 6.28
CA ALA A 38 -25.88 2.53 5.78
C ALA A 38 -26.59 1.77 6.91
N ARG A 39 -25.82 1.28 7.89
CA ARG A 39 -26.35 0.59 9.07
C ARG A 39 -27.23 1.51 9.92
N ILE A 40 -26.78 2.74 10.15
CA ILE A 40 -27.55 3.75 10.91
C ILE A 40 -28.85 4.07 10.17
N GLN A 41 -28.79 4.32 8.86
CA GLN A 41 -29.99 4.60 8.07
C GLN A 41 -30.98 3.43 8.10
N SER A 42 -30.50 2.19 7.93
CA SER A 42 -31.34 1.00 8.05
C SER A 42 -32.02 0.90 9.41
N ALA A 43 -31.28 1.14 10.50
CA ALA A 43 -31.84 1.08 11.84
C ALA A 43 -32.93 2.15 12.06
N VAL A 44 -32.65 3.39 11.64
CA VAL A 44 -33.61 4.50 11.72
C VAL A 44 -34.85 4.20 10.89
N THR A 45 -34.71 3.69 9.66
CA THR A 45 -35.87 3.32 8.83
C THR A 45 -36.72 2.23 9.46
N ALA A 46 -36.10 1.22 10.09
CA ALA A 46 -36.83 0.15 10.76
C ALA A 46 -37.63 0.67 11.96
N GLU A 47 -37.06 1.61 12.71
CA GLU A 47 -37.72 2.26 13.85
C GLU A 47 -38.88 3.17 13.41
N VAL A 48 -38.66 4.00 12.38
CA VAL A 48 -39.70 4.84 11.77
C VAL A 48 -40.85 3.99 11.24
N LEU A 49 -40.55 2.88 10.56
CA LEU A 49 -41.60 1.95 10.09
C LEU A 49 -42.38 1.41 11.28
N LYS A 50 -41.71 0.91 12.32
CA LYS A 50 -42.36 0.37 13.51
C LYS A 50 -43.31 1.38 14.19
N GLU A 51 -42.95 2.66 14.24
CA GLU A 51 -43.79 3.72 14.80
C GLU A 51 -44.97 4.10 13.89
N ASN A 52 -44.76 4.10 12.57
CA ASN A 52 -45.77 4.48 11.57
C ASN A 52 -46.65 3.32 11.11
N LEU A 53 -46.44 2.10 11.63
CA LEU A 53 -47.34 0.99 11.34
C LEU A 53 -48.68 1.25 12.02
N PRO A 54 -49.81 1.33 11.29
CA PRO A 54 -51.12 1.24 11.92
C PRO A 54 -51.16 -0.11 12.66
N GLY A 55 -51.74 -0.14 13.87
CA GLY A 55 -51.61 -1.20 14.89
C GLY A 55 -52.01 -2.63 14.50
N ASN A 56 -52.21 -2.90 13.22
CA ASN A 56 -52.68 -4.14 12.63
C ASN A 56 -51.60 -4.82 11.76
N GLY A 57 -50.37 -4.29 11.69
CA GLY A 57 -49.30 -4.89 10.89
C GLY A 57 -49.32 -4.47 9.42
N PHE A 58 -48.80 -5.33 8.55
CA PHE A 58 -48.84 -5.13 7.10
C PHE A 58 -50.23 -5.50 6.56
N SER A 59 -51.03 -4.51 6.16
CA SER A 59 -52.30 -4.76 5.46
C SER A 59 -52.06 -4.87 3.95
N VAL A 60 -52.57 -5.91 3.32
CA VAL A 60 -52.59 -6.00 1.86
C VAL A 60 -53.69 -5.09 1.28
N PRO A 61 -53.48 -4.49 0.09
CA PRO A 61 -54.52 -3.73 -0.61
C PRO A 61 -55.77 -4.56 -0.89
N GLU A 62 -56.91 -3.88 -1.05
CA GLU A 62 -58.16 -4.51 -1.48
C GLU A 62 -57.95 -5.27 -2.80
N ASN A 63 -58.50 -6.47 -2.92
CA ASN A 63 -58.36 -7.35 -4.09
C ASN A 63 -56.91 -7.81 -4.40
N TYR A 64 -55.95 -7.67 -3.47
CA TYR A 64 -54.58 -8.18 -3.67
C TYR A 64 -54.58 -9.67 -4.04
N PHE A 65 -55.28 -10.51 -3.28
CA PHE A 65 -55.29 -11.96 -3.50
C PHE A 65 -56.04 -12.35 -4.78
N GLU A 66 -57.14 -11.68 -5.10
CA GLU A 66 -57.89 -11.90 -6.35
C GLU A 66 -57.02 -11.55 -7.58
N ASN A 67 -56.33 -10.41 -7.54
CA ASN A 67 -55.40 -10.00 -8.59
C ASN A 67 -54.21 -10.94 -8.67
N LEU A 68 -53.65 -11.36 -7.52
CA LEU A 68 -52.55 -12.32 -7.47
C LEU A 68 -52.95 -13.66 -8.09
N GLN A 69 -54.15 -14.17 -7.80
CA GLN A 69 -54.66 -15.39 -8.41
C GLN A 69 -54.76 -15.26 -9.93
N ASN A 70 -55.34 -14.16 -10.42
CA ASN A 70 -55.44 -13.89 -11.85
C ASN A 70 -54.06 -13.75 -12.52
N GLN A 71 -53.10 -13.11 -11.84
CA GLN A 71 -51.72 -12.99 -12.29
C GLN A 71 -51.03 -14.35 -12.37
N ILE A 72 -51.16 -15.19 -11.35
CA ILE A 72 -50.58 -16.54 -11.32
C ILE A 72 -51.15 -17.39 -12.47
N VAL A 73 -52.48 -17.42 -12.64
CA VAL A 73 -53.11 -18.17 -13.73
C VAL A 73 -52.65 -17.67 -15.10
N SER A 74 -52.54 -16.35 -15.26
CA SER A 74 -52.05 -15.74 -16.51
C SER A 74 -50.59 -16.11 -16.78
N ALA A 75 -49.74 -16.04 -15.76
CA ALA A 75 -48.33 -16.42 -15.86
C ALA A 75 -48.15 -17.91 -16.21
N VAL A 76 -48.91 -18.81 -15.57
CA VAL A 76 -48.90 -20.24 -15.88
C VAL A 76 -49.36 -20.50 -17.31
N LYS A 77 -50.40 -19.80 -17.77
CA LYS A 77 -50.90 -19.94 -19.14
C LYS A 77 -49.88 -19.44 -20.18
N LEU A 78 -49.21 -18.32 -19.91
CA LEU A 78 -48.15 -17.78 -20.75
C LEU A 78 -46.94 -18.73 -20.80
N GLU A 79 -46.56 -19.31 -19.66
CA GLU A 79 -45.48 -20.29 -19.59
C GLU A 79 -45.83 -21.57 -20.37
N ALA A 80 -47.06 -22.07 -20.26
CA ALA A 80 -47.53 -23.24 -21.02
C ALA A 80 -47.57 -22.99 -22.54
N MET A 81 -47.69 -21.73 -22.98
CA MET A 81 -47.63 -21.34 -24.39
C MET A 81 -46.20 -21.13 -24.89
N ARG A 82 -45.22 -20.97 -24.00
CA ARG A 82 -43.81 -20.94 -24.37
C ARG A 82 -43.36 -22.35 -24.71
N SER A 83 -43.27 -22.65 -26.01
CA SER A 83 -42.46 -23.78 -26.51
C SER A 83 -41.00 -23.52 -26.14
N VAL A 84 -40.52 -24.26 -25.14
CA VAL A 84 -39.19 -24.13 -24.52
C VAL A 84 -38.08 -24.20 -25.58
N PRO A 85 -37.08 -23.30 -25.48
CA PRO A 85 -35.75 -23.79 -25.16
C PRO A 85 -35.33 -23.32 -23.77
N GLU A 86 -34.65 -24.24 -23.08
CA GLU A 86 -34.27 -24.23 -21.67
C GLU A 86 -33.51 -22.97 -21.26
N VAL A 87 -33.67 -22.60 -19.99
CA VAL A 87 -32.69 -22.02 -19.02
C VAL A 87 -33.46 -21.06 -18.11
N SER A 88 -34.21 -21.61 -17.14
CA SER A 88 -34.63 -20.87 -15.93
C SER A 88 -35.26 -21.76 -14.86
N ALA A 89 -35.62 -23.01 -15.20
CA ALA A 89 -35.90 -24.01 -14.17
C ALA A 89 -34.59 -24.24 -13.40
N LYS A 90 -34.48 -23.63 -12.21
CA LYS A 90 -33.38 -23.92 -11.30
C LYS A 90 -33.32 -25.45 -11.10
N SER A 91 -32.12 -26.01 -11.12
CA SER A 91 -31.92 -27.45 -11.03
C SER A 91 -32.57 -28.00 -9.75
N SER A 92 -32.93 -29.30 -9.77
CA SER A 92 -33.41 -30.00 -8.56
C SER A 92 -32.43 -29.83 -7.39
N GLU A 93 -31.13 -29.81 -7.67
CA GLU A 93 -30.07 -29.59 -6.68
C GLU A 93 -30.20 -28.25 -5.94
N PHE A 94 -30.59 -27.16 -6.64
CA PHE A 94 -30.82 -25.86 -5.98
C PHE A 94 -31.94 -25.97 -4.93
N PHE A 95 -33.03 -26.67 -5.25
CA PHE A 95 -34.15 -26.81 -4.32
C PHE A 95 -33.80 -27.73 -3.14
N GLU A 96 -33.01 -28.77 -3.37
CA GLU A 96 -32.51 -29.65 -2.31
C GLU A 96 -31.58 -28.89 -1.35
N GLU A 97 -30.68 -28.05 -1.88
CA GLU A 97 -29.81 -27.20 -1.08
C GLU A 97 -30.63 -26.22 -0.22
N GLN A 98 -31.60 -25.52 -0.83
CA GLN A 98 -32.46 -24.60 -0.11
C GLN A 98 -33.28 -25.31 0.97
N GLN A 99 -33.84 -26.48 0.69
CA GLN A 99 -34.57 -27.29 1.66
C GLN A 99 -33.67 -27.72 2.82
N SER A 100 -32.42 -28.11 2.53
CA SER A 100 -31.42 -28.45 3.53
C SER A 100 -31.11 -27.26 4.44
N MET A 101 -30.86 -26.07 3.88
CA MET A 101 -30.61 -24.85 4.65
C MET A 101 -31.79 -24.47 5.55
N ILE A 102 -33.02 -24.51 5.02
CA ILE A 102 -34.23 -24.20 5.79
C ILE A 102 -34.38 -25.20 6.96
N THR A 103 -34.18 -26.49 6.69
CA THR A 103 -34.29 -27.54 7.72
C THR A 103 -33.23 -27.39 8.80
N ALA A 104 -31.99 -27.07 8.43
CA ALA A 104 -30.91 -26.81 9.38
C ALA A 104 -31.26 -25.62 10.30
N ARG A 105 -31.79 -24.54 9.72
CA ARG A 105 -32.16 -23.35 10.48
C ARG A 105 -33.33 -23.59 11.44
N ILE A 106 -34.34 -24.35 11.00
CA ILE A 106 -35.45 -24.76 11.87
C ILE A 106 -34.94 -25.58 13.05
N LYS A 107 -34.06 -26.56 12.80
CA LYS A 107 -33.47 -27.36 13.87
C LYS A 107 -32.71 -26.50 14.87
N ILE A 108 -31.86 -25.58 14.39
CA ILE A 108 -31.12 -24.64 15.25
C ILE A 108 -32.07 -23.83 16.14
N ASN A 109 -33.14 -23.29 15.56
CA ASN A 109 -34.15 -22.53 16.31
C ASN A 109 -34.88 -23.40 17.33
N GLN A 110 -35.28 -24.63 16.97
CA GLN A 110 -35.91 -25.57 17.90
C GLN A 110 -34.98 -25.95 19.07
N PHE A 111 -33.68 -26.11 18.83
CA PHE A 111 -32.70 -26.33 19.90
C PHE A 111 -32.55 -25.10 20.80
N ALA A 112 -32.59 -23.90 20.23
CA ALA A 112 -32.55 -22.66 21.01
C ALA A 112 -33.81 -22.44 21.86
N GLU A 113 -34.98 -22.87 21.39
CA GLU A 113 -36.25 -22.75 22.12
C GLU A 113 -36.42 -23.82 23.21
N ASN A 114 -35.95 -25.06 22.97
CA ASN A 114 -36.19 -26.20 23.87
C ASN A 114 -35.00 -26.55 24.80
N GLY A 115 -33.91 -25.77 24.79
CA GLY A 115 -32.70 -26.05 25.57
C GLY A 115 -31.88 -24.80 25.90
N SER A 116 -30.77 -24.98 26.63
CA SER A 116 -29.83 -23.90 26.99
C SER A 116 -29.00 -23.43 25.78
N GLY A 117 -29.62 -22.98 24.69
CA GLY A 117 -28.93 -22.38 23.54
C GLY A 117 -27.73 -23.15 22.98
N LEU A 118 -26.87 -22.48 22.22
CA LEU A 118 -25.57 -23.00 21.80
C LEU A 118 -24.51 -22.72 22.88
N THR A 119 -24.72 -23.25 24.09
CA THR A 119 -23.74 -23.11 25.18
C THR A 119 -22.57 -24.05 24.98
N VAL A 120 -21.37 -23.55 25.20
CA VAL A 120 -20.18 -24.39 25.33
C VAL A 120 -20.24 -25.19 26.65
N PRO A 121 -19.63 -26.39 26.71
CA PRO A 121 -19.54 -27.18 27.93
C PRO A 121 -18.92 -26.39 29.09
N ASP A 122 -19.27 -26.77 30.32
CA ASP A 122 -18.67 -26.20 31.53
C ASP A 122 -17.14 -26.32 31.46
N ASN A 123 -16.43 -25.26 31.89
CA ASN A 123 -14.97 -25.14 31.84
C ASN A 123 -14.33 -25.23 30.44
N TYR A 124 -15.09 -25.11 29.34
CA TYR A 124 -14.52 -25.11 27.98
C TYR A 124 -13.38 -24.11 27.82
N PHE A 125 -13.56 -22.87 28.28
CA PHE A 125 -12.55 -21.82 28.14
C PHE A 125 -11.39 -21.96 29.14
N GLU A 126 -11.64 -22.50 30.33
CA GLU A 126 -10.61 -22.75 31.34
C GLU A 126 -9.60 -23.79 30.82
N GLU A 127 -10.09 -24.87 30.22
CA GLU A 127 -9.24 -25.94 29.67
C GLU A 127 -8.72 -25.66 28.25
N LEU A 128 -9.27 -24.65 27.55
CA LEU A 128 -8.93 -24.37 26.16
C LEU A 128 -7.44 -24.04 26.00
N SER A 129 -6.90 -23.21 26.90
CA SER A 129 -5.49 -22.80 26.87
C SER A 129 -4.56 -24.00 27.05
N ASP A 130 -4.83 -24.87 28.01
CA ASP A 130 -4.04 -26.08 28.28
C ASP A 130 -4.09 -27.04 27.09
N ARG A 131 -5.28 -27.22 26.50
CA ARG A 131 -5.49 -28.08 25.34
C ARG A 131 -4.79 -27.55 24.09
N ILE A 132 -4.77 -26.23 23.89
CA ILE A 132 -4.02 -25.58 22.81
C ILE A 132 -2.53 -25.83 23.02
N ASN A 133 -1.99 -25.53 24.20
CA ASN A 133 -0.56 -25.71 24.50
C ASN A 133 -0.10 -27.16 24.37
N GLN A 134 -0.92 -28.13 24.79
CA GLN A 134 -0.65 -29.55 24.62
C GLN A 134 -0.59 -29.95 23.14
N LYS A 135 -1.49 -29.41 22.31
CA LYS A 135 -1.60 -29.75 20.88
C LYS A 135 -0.61 -29.00 19.98
N THR A 136 -0.23 -27.78 20.31
CA THR A 136 0.71 -26.96 19.54
C THR A 136 2.17 -27.21 19.92
N GLY A 137 2.43 -28.06 20.92
CA GLY A 137 3.79 -28.43 21.31
C GLY A 137 4.61 -27.27 21.88
N ILE A 138 3.96 -26.18 22.29
CA ILE A 138 4.59 -25.04 22.96
C ILE A 138 4.96 -25.49 24.37
N LYS A 139 6.10 -26.18 24.47
CA LYS A 139 6.79 -26.38 25.74
C LYS A 139 7.35 -25.02 26.14
N THR A 140 6.84 -24.46 27.24
CA THR A 140 7.49 -23.33 27.92
C THR A 140 8.98 -23.61 28.05
N VAL A 141 9.80 -22.88 27.29
CA VAL A 141 11.25 -23.10 27.20
C VAL A 141 11.89 -22.61 28.49
N GLN A 142 11.95 -23.48 29.50
CA GLN A 142 12.69 -23.28 30.75
C GLN A 142 14.18 -23.66 30.59
N GLN A 143 14.85 -23.23 29.52
CA GLN A 143 16.28 -23.47 29.33
C GLN A 143 16.97 -22.14 28.94
N PRO A 144 17.99 -21.67 29.69
CA PRO A 144 18.69 -20.44 29.34
C PRO A 144 19.35 -20.60 27.97
N ALA A 145 19.01 -19.69 27.05
CA ALA A 145 19.47 -19.73 25.67
C ALA A 145 21.00 -19.74 25.61
N LYS A 146 21.59 -20.84 25.12
CA LYS A 146 23.03 -20.94 24.89
C LYS A 146 23.39 -20.12 23.65
N VAL A 147 23.88 -18.90 23.86
CA VAL A 147 24.32 -18.00 22.80
C VAL A 147 25.51 -18.64 22.06
N LYS A 148 25.31 -19.02 20.79
CA LYS A 148 26.40 -19.38 19.87
C LYS A 148 26.62 -18.22 18.91
N THR A 149 27.85 -17.72 18.84
CA THR A 149 28.24 -16.66 17.91
C THR A 149 28.40 -17.24 16.51
N LEU A 150 27.65 -16.72 15.53
CA LEU A 150 27.62 -17.23 14.15
C LEU A 150 28.80 -16.79 13.27
N PHE A 151 29.63 -15.84 13.74
CA PHE A 151 30.78 -15.35 12.98
C PHE A 151 32.08 -15.81 13.63
N THR A 152 32.82 -16.68 12.94
CA THR A 152 34.14 -17.15 13.38
C THR A 152 35.21 -16.15 12.92
N LYS A 153 36.07 -15.72 13.85
CA LYS A 153 37.15 -14.72 13.60
C LYS A 153 38.16 -15.14 12.52
N ALA A 154 38.11 -16.38 12.04
CA ALA A 154 38.99 -16.90 11.00
C ALA A 154 38.60 -16.43 9.58
N ALA A 155 37.32 -16.16 9.31
CA ALA A 155 36.85 -15.73 7.98
C ALA A 155 37.35 -14.33 7.58
N TRP A 156 37.59 -13.44 8.56
CA TRP A 156 38.10 -12.09 8.30
C TRP A 156 39.56 -12.04 7.81
N LYS A 157 40.36 -13.08 8.04
CA LYS A 157 41.78 -13.08 7.63
C LYS A 157 41.96 -13.24 6.12
N TYR A 158 41.01 -13.86 5.43
CA TYR A 158 41.07 -14.12 3.98
C TYR A 158 40.36 -13.04 3.16
N ALA A 159 39.33 -12.40 3.72
CA ALA A 159 38.61 -11.32 3.05
C ALA A 159 39.52 -10.11 2.75
N THR A 160 40.42 -9.75 3.66
CA THR A 160 41.33 -8.60 3.48
C THR A 160 42.32 -8.80 2.32
N ALA A 161 42.87 -10.01 2.15
CA ALA A 161 43.81 -10.32 1.07
C ALA A 161 43.15 -10.25 -0.31
N ALA A 162 41.91 -10.75 -0.44
CA ALA A 162 41.16 -10.70 -1.70
C ALA A 162 40.83 -9.25 -2.10
N CYS A 163 40.41 -8.40 -1.16
CA CYS A 163 40.10 -7.00 -1.44
C CYS A 163 41.32 -6.21 -1.91
N ILE A 164 42.50 -6.45 -1.32
CA ILE A 164 43.74 -5.77 -1.73
C ILE A 164 44.14 -6.20 -3.16
N ALA A 165 44.04 -7.50 -3.47
CA ALA A 165 44.35 -8.00 -4.82
C ALA A 165 43.43 -7.39 -5.88
N VAL A 166 42.12 -7.28 -5.60
CA VAL A 166 41.17 -6.63 -6.51
C VAL A 166 41.50 -5.15 -6.69
N ALA A 167 41.81 -4.42 -5.61
CA ALA A 167 42.11 -2.98 -5.68
C ALA A 167 43.37 -2.66 -6.50
N VAL A 168 44.41 -3.50 -6.43
CA VAL A 168 45.63 -3.32 -7.22
C VAL A 168 45.36 -3.57 -8.71
N VAL A 169 44.59 -4.61 -9.04
CA VAL A 169 44.23 -4.92 -10.43
C VAL A 169 43.32 -3.85 -11.04
N THR A 170 42.31 -3.38 -10.30
CA THR A 170 41.42 -2.32 -10.80
C THR A 170 42.13 -0.97 -10.89
N GLY A 171 43.01 -0.62 -9.95
CA GLY A 171 43.75 0.64 -9.94
C GLY A 171 44.63 0.85 -11.18
N ILE A 172 45.39 -0.18 -11.60
CA ILE A 172 46.25 -0.11 -12.80
C ILE A 172 45.41 -0.08 -14.08
N GLY A 173 44.28 -0.78 -14.11
CA GLY A 173 43.35 -0.77 -15.23
C GLY A 173 42.72 0.61 -15.45
N VAL A 174 42.17 1.22 -14.40
CA VAL A 174 41.45 2.50 -14.45
C VAL A 174 42.35 3.64 -14.96
N GLN A 175 43.65 3.64 -14.61
CA GLN A 175 44.58 4.67 -15.08
C GLN A 175 44.78 4.64 -16.61
N LYS A 176 44.77 3.46 -17.23
CA LYS A 176 44.81 3.32 -18.70
C LYS A 176 43.49 3.68 -19.37
N TYR A 177 42.36 3.41 -18.73
CA TYR A 177 41.04 3.81 -19.23
C TYR A 177 40.83 5.32 -19.23
N GLN A 178 41.32 6.05 -18.21
CA GLN A 178 41.16 7.51 -18.15
C GLN A 178 41.94 8.25 -19.26
N VAL A 179 43.12 7.75 -19.64
CA VAL A 179 43.93 8.37 -20.72
C VAL A 179 43.26 8.22 -22.08
N ALA A 180 42.55 7.11 -22.35
CA ALA A 180 41.85 6.91 -23.61
C ALA A 180 40.54 7.71 -23.74
N HIS A 181 39.99 8.20 -22.62
CA HIS A 181 38.68 8.86 -22.55
C HIS A 181 38.77 10.37 -22.27
N ASN A 182 39.96 10.97 -22.39
CA ASN A 182 40.10 12.42 -22.30
C ASN A 182 39.67 13.06 -23.62
N ILE A 183 38.49 13.68 -23.59
CA ILE A 183 37.84 14.30 -24.75
C ILE A 183 38.68 15.48 -25.29
N GLN A 184 39.45 16.17 -24.44
CA GLN A 184 40.29 17.30 -24.87
C GLN A 184 41.37 16.89 -25.87
N THR A 185 41.99 15.72 -25.68
CA THR A 185 43.01 15.19 -26.60
C THR A 185 42.41 14.75 -27.93
N ARG A 186 41.12 14.36 -27.93
CA ARG A 186 40.40 13.99 -29.16
C ARG A 186 39.88 15.20 -29.90
N LEU A 187 39.54 16.28 -29.17
CA LEU A 187 39.11 17.56 -29.74
C LEU A 187 40.26 18.31 -30.42
N SER A 188 41.48 18.21 -29.91
CA SER A 188 42.65 18.87 -30.51
C SER A 188 43.07 18.29 -31.86
N ASP A 189 42.62 17.06 -32.17
CA ASP A 189 42.94 16.37 -33.42
C ASP A 189 41.87 16.59 -34.51
N LEU A 190 40.82 17.40 -34.24
CA LEU A 190 39.81 17.72 -35.25
C LEU A 190 40.36 18.71 -36.29
N PRO A 191 40.23 18.44 -37.60
CA PRO A 191 40.58 19.39 -38.64
C PRO A 191 39.67 20.63 -38.65
N ASP A 192 40.23 21.81 -38.88
CA ASP A 192 39.48 23.08 -38.92
C ASP A 192 38.33 23.07 -39.95
N ALA A 193 38.52 22.41 -41.10
CA ALA A 193 37.49 22.28 -42.14
C ALA A 193 36.24 21.51 -41.67
N ASP A 194 36.39 20.55 -40.76
CA ASP A 194 35.26 19.80 -40.20
C ASP A 194 34.50 20.65 -39.18
N ILE A 195 35.19 21.56 -38.48
CA ILE A 195 34.59 22.53 -37.56
C ILE A 195 33.77 23.56 -38.35
N GLU A 196 34.31 24.08 -39.46
CA GLU A 196 33.61 25.01 -40.35
C GLU A 196 32.33 24.38 -40.92
N ASN A 197 32.42 23.16 -41.46
CA ASN A 197 31.26 22.46 -42.03
C ASN A 197 30.19 22.15 -40.97
N TYR A 198 30.60 21.82 -39.74
CA TYR A 198 29.67 21.62 -38.65
C TYR A 198 28.94 22.91 -38.26
N LEU A 199 29.66 24.04 -38.20
CA LEU A 199 29.08 25.34 -37.91
C LEU A 199 28.13 25.80 -39.02
N ASP A 200 28.47 25.59 -40.29
CA ASP A 200 27.59 25.97 -41.41
C ASP A 200 26.26 25.21 -41.42
N ILE A 201 26.28 23.92 -41.06
CA ILE A 201 25.07 23.08 -41.02
C ILE A 201 24.23 23.35 -39.76
N ASN A 202 24.85 23.74 -38.64
CA ASN A 202 24.18 23.79 -37.33
C ASN A 202 24.05 25.19 -36.72
N ALA A 203 24.67 26.23 -37.29
CA ALA A 203 24.48 27.61 -36.83
C ALA A 203 23.16 28.16 -37.35
N ASP A 204 22.31 28.63 -36.44
CA ASP A 204 21.07 29.28 -36.79
C ASP A 204 21.26 30.79 -37.02
N THR A 205 20.18 31.50 -37.40
CA THR A 205 20.26 32.93 -37.74
C THR A 205 20.70 33.81 -36.56
N TYR A 206 20.57 33.32 -35.33
CA TYR A 206 20.98 34.05 -34.12
C TYR A 206 22.48 33.88 -33.85
N ASP A 207 23.02 32.67 -34.01
CA ASP A 207 24.45 32.40 -33.81
C ASP A 207 25.35 33.14 -34.81
N ASN A 208 24.89 33.26 -36.06
CA ASN A 208 25.60 34.03 -37.08
C ASN A 208 25.69 35.54 -36.74
N GLN A 209 24.72 36.09 -36.00
CA GLN A 209 24.78 37.50 -35.56
C GLN A 209 25.84 37.71 -34.48
N ILE A 210 26.00 36.77 -33.54
CA ILE A 210 27.01 36.88 -32.47
C ILE A 210 28.44 36.69 -33.01
N ILE A 211 28.63 35.78 -33.97
CA ILE A 211 29.93 35.61 -34.65
C ILE A 211 30.28 36.88 -35.45
N LEU A 212 29.30 37.52 -36.07
CA LEU A 212 29.51 38.78 -36.78
C LEU A 212 29.77 39.95 -35.81
N GLU A 213 29.09 40.00 -34.67
CA GLU A 213 29.31 41.02 -33.63
C GLU A 213 30.72 40.94 -33.02
N ASN A 214 31.20 39.73 -32.73
CA ASN A 214 32.56 39.53 -32.22
C ASN A 214 33.66 39.71 -33.29
N SER A 215 33.36 39.50 -34.57
CA SER A 215 34.33 39.80 -35.65
C SER A 215 34.37 41.29 -35.99
N VAL A 216 33.30 42.05 -35.73
CA VAL A 216 33.26 43.51 -35.87
C VAL A 216 33.89 44.22 -34.65
N ALA A 217 33.94 43.58 -33.48
CA ALA A 217 34.55 44.12 -32.26
C ALA A 217 36.10 44.09 -32.23
N GLU A 218 36.76 43.50 -33.22
CA GLU A 218 38.24 43.40 -33.30
C GLU A 218 38.92 44.59 -34.01
N ASP A 219 38.20 45.59 -34.51
CA ASP A 219 38.80 46.72 -35.27
C ASP A 219 39.11 47.98 -34.41
N ASP A 220 38.82 47.98 -33.11
CA ASP A 220 39.19 49.08 -32.23
C ASP A 220 39.77 48.54 -30.91
N LEU A 221 41.10 48.32 -30.89
CA LEU A 221 42.02 48.52 -29.76
C LEU A 221 43.38 47.83 -30.05
N THR A 222 44.08 48.28 -31.11
CA THR A 222 45.53 48.07 -31.20
C THR A 222 46.26 49.29 -30.62
N SER A 223 46.59 49.28 -29.32
CA SER A 223 47.82 49.94 -28.83
C SER A 223 48.10 49.69 -27.36
N GLY A 224 49.26 49.09 -27.08
CA GLY A 224 50.07 49.55 -25.95
C GLY A 224 50.30 48.59 -24.79
N LYS A 225 51.50 48.00 -24.83
CA LYS A 225 52.50 48.00 -23.74
C LYS A 225 52.57 46.74 -22.85
N ASN A 226 53.57 45.92 -23.20
CA ASN A 226 54.33 45.01 -22.33
C ASN A 226 54.65 45.62 -20.95
N ILE A 227 54.65 44.79 -19.89
CA ILE A 227 55.68 44.76 -18.82
C ILE A 227 55.58 43.41 -18.09
N SER A 228 56.64 42.61 -18.23
CA SER A 228 57.07 41.62 -17.24
C SER A 228 57.53 42.33 -15.97
N THR A 229 57.15 41.83 -14.79
CA THR A 229 58.09 41.81 -13.66
C THR A 229 57.70 40.75 -12.63
N ASP A 230 58.54 39.73 -12.59
CA ASP A 230 58.94 38.94 -11.43
C ASP A 230 59.12 39.81 -10.17
N SER A 231 58.60 39.36 -9.03
CA SER A 231 59.24 39.56 -7.72
C SER A 231 58.63 38.65 -6.66
N ASN A 232 59.49 37.72 -6.24
CA ASN A 232 59.44 36.77 -5.15
C ASN A 232 58.98 37.30 -3.76
N ASN A 233 58.55 36.29 -2.98
CA ASN A 233 58.91 36.02 -1.57
C ASN A 233 57.88 36.42 -0.49
N VAL A 234 57.51 35.46 0.38
CA VAL A 234 57.91 35.44 1.82
C VAL A 234 57.42 34.14 2.50
N MET A 235 58.41 33.33 2.89
CA MET A 235 58.58 32.54 4.14
C MET A 235 57.38 31.80 4.76
N LYS A 236 57.43 30.47 4.82
CA LYS A 236 58.00 29.61 5.90
C LYS A 236 57.22 29.67 7.22
N ASN A 237 56.63 28.53 7.61
CA ASN A 237 57.32 27.55 8.45
C ASN A 237 56.72 26.15 8.26
#